data_AF-A0A848LE94-F1
#
_entry.id   AF-A0A848LE94-F1
#
_cell.length_a   1.000
_cell.length_b   1.000
_cell.length_c   1.000
_cell.angle_alpha   90.00
_cell.angle_beta   90.00
_cell.angle_gamma   90.00
#
_symmetry.space_group_name_H-M   'P 1'
#
loop_
_entity.id
_entity.type
_entity.pdbx_description
1 polymer ?
#
loop_
_entity_poly.entity_id
_entity_poly.type
_entity_poly.pdbx_seq_one_letter_code
_entity_poly.pdbx_strand_id
1 'polypeptide(L)'
;MSWRQELSHYEPDTLLVIEIAERFLQDYFQHDAARAESILTEYFRRFGQWFDEQFVHHQLSWGIATEAHFCIHLGGSRGDFPEWRMKEGFLSTPPEALEYLRKHYWNRTR
;
A
#
# COMPACT_ATOMS: atom_id res chain seq x y z
N MET A 1 -9.77 11.77 9.65
CA MET A 1 -8.52 11.38 10.34
C MET A 1 -7.62 10.79 9.28
N SER A 2 -6.28 10.89 9.41
CA SER A 2 -5.38 10.26 8.44
C SER A 2 -5.09 8.80 8.84
N TRP A 3 -4.65 7.97 7.88
CA TRP A 3 -4.24 6.58 8.16
C TRP A 3 -3.20 6.49 9.29
N ARG A 4 -2.31 7.50 9.41
CA ARG A 4 -1.30 7.58 10.47
C ARG A 4 -1.91 7.64 11.86
N GLN A 5 -3.05 8.30 12.00
CA GLN A 5 -3.80 8.38 13.26
C GLN A 5 -4.59 7.09 13.49
N GLU A 6 -5.30 6.61 12.46
CA GLU A 6 -6.13 5.41 12.54
C GLU A 6 -5.32 4.16 12.91
N LEU A 7 -4.10 4.04 12.38
CA LEU A 7 -3.22 2.89 12.57
C LEU A 7 -2.10 3.16 13.57
N SER A 8 -2.18 4.23 14.36
CA SER A 8 -1.13 4.64 15.31
C SER A 8 -0.78 3.60 16.38
N HIS A 9 -1.57 2.55 16.51
CA HIS A 9 -1.35 1.42 17.43
C HIS A 9 -0.54 0.27 16.80
N TYR A 10 -0.30 0.29 15.49
CA TYR A 10 0.54 -0.70 14.81
C TYR A 10 2.02 -0.49 15.14
N GLU A 11 2.80 -1.57 15.03
CA GLU A 11 4.24 -1.51 15.25
C GLU A 11 4.93 -0.58 14.24
N PRO A 12 6.05 0.07 14.63
CA PRO A 12 6.74 1.03 13.77
C PRO A 12 7.17 0.48 12.40
N ASP A 13 7.50 -0.81 12.33
CA ASP A 13 7.91 -1.45 11.08
C ASP A 13 6.70 -1.72 10.16
N THR A 14 5.54 -2.09 10.71
CA THR A 14 4.25 -2.13 9.99
C THR A 14 3.91 -0.76 9.39
N LEU A 15 4.04 0.31 10.19
CA LEU A 15 3.79 1.68 9.73
C LEU A 15 4.73 2.09 8.59
N LEU A 16 5.99 1.65 8.64
CA LEU A 16 6.97 1.89 7.59
C LEU A 16 6.59 1.19 6.27
N VAL A 17 6.01 -0.02 6.32
CA VAL A 17 5.49 -0.69 5.11
C VAL A 17 4.39 0.15 4.45
N ILE A 18 3.50 0.75 5.25
CA ILE A 18 2.39 1.59 4.77
C ILE A 18 2.91 2.93 4.23
N GLU A 19 3.89 3.53 4.88
CA GLU A 19 4.55 4.76 4.40
C GLU A 19 5.21 4.54 3.03
N ILE A 20 5.88 3.39 2.83
CA ILE A 20 6.44 3.02 1.53
C ILE A 20 5.33 2.78 0.50
N ALA A 21 4.17 2.25 0.90
CA ALA A 21 3.02 2.12 0.00
C ALA A 21 2.50 3.50 -0.46
N GLU A 22 2.45 4.48 0.45
CA GLU A 22 2.10 5.87 0.12
C GLU A 22 3.07 6.47 -0.90
N ARG A 23 4.36 6.16 -0.73
CA ARG A 23 5.40 6.57 -1.68
C ARG A 23 5.18 5.94 -3.06
N PHE A 24 4.84 4.65 -3.13
CA PHE A 24 4.57 3.99 -4.40
C PHE A 24 3.31 4.52 -5.11
N LEU A 25 2.30 4.96 -4.37
CA LEU A 25 1.16 5.70 -4.94
C LEU A 25 1.61 6.97 -5.67
N GLN A 26 2.62 7.66 -5.14
CA GLN A 26 3.17 8.85 -5.78
C GLN A 26 4.02 8.49 -6.99
N ASP A 27 4.99 7.59 -6.80
CA ASP A 27 6.01 7.31 -7.81
C ASP A 27 5.45 6.53 -9.02
N TYR A 28 4.54 5.57 -8.81
CA TYR A 28 4.07 4.66 -9.87
C TYR A 28 2.69 5.02 -10.40
N PHE A 29 1.84 5.61 -9.56
CA PHE A 29 0.48 5.97 -9.93
C PHE A 29 0.26 7.49 -10.06
N GLN A 30 1.34 8.28 -9.92
CA GLN A 30 1.37 9.71 -10.17
C GLN A 30 0.37 10.52 -9.33
N HIS A 31 0.02 10.01 -8.13
CA HIS A 31 -0.76 10.78 -7.17
C HIS A 31 0.14 11.82 -6.49
N ASP A 32 -0.38 13.01 -6.23
CA ASP A 32 0.28 13.91 -5.28
C ASP A 32 0.23 13.36 -3.84
N ALA A 33 1.03 13.93 -2.94
CA ALA A 33 1.14 13.45 -1.57
C ALA A 33 -0.21 13.48 -0.81
N ALA A 34 -1.01 14.53 -1.00
CA ALA A 34 -2.31 14.65 -0.34
C ALA A 34 -3.30 13.58 -0.85
N ARG A 35 -3.27 13.31 -2.17
CA ARG A 35 -4.10 12.28 -2.79
C ARG A 35 -3.66 10.87 -2.39
N ALA A 36 -2.36 10.61 -2.32
CA ALA A 36 -1.82 9.33 -1.85
C ALA A 36 -2.21 9.04 -0.39
N GLU A 37 -2.07 10.03 0.51
CA GLU A 37 -2.52 9.90 1.90
C GLU A 37 -4.03 9.65 1.97
N SER A 38 -4.83 10.39 1.18
CA SER A 38 -6.28 10.23 1.13
C SER A 38 -6.70 8.83 0.64
N ILE A 39 -6.00 8.28 -0.36
CA ILE A 39 -6.26 6.94 -0.89
C ILE A 39 -6.02 5.87 0.19
N LEU A 40 -4.89 5.91 0.88
CA LEU A 40 -4.58 4.94 1.94
C LEU A 40 -5.52 5.08 3.14
N THR A 41 -5.82 6.32 3.53
CA THR A 41 -6.78 6.59 4.60
C THR A 41 -8.14 5.94 4.27
N GLU A 42 -8.68 6.17 3.08
CA GLU A 42 -9.94 5.55 2.71
C GLU A 42 -9.84 4.02 2.57
N TYR A 43 -8.70 3.51 2.09
CA TYR A 43 -8.44 2.08 2.00
C TYR A 43 -8.50 1.38 3.37
N PHE A 44 -7.76 1.89 4.36
CA PHE A 44 -7.77 1.32 5.70
C PHE A 44 -9.07 1.60 6.45
N ARG A 45 -9.73 2.73 6.21
CA ARG A 45 -11.06 2.97 6.76
C ARG A 45 -12.10 1.97 6.24
N ARG A 46 -12.06 1.66 4.94
CA ARG A 46 -13.05 0.78 4.29
C ARG A 46 -12.76 -0.69 4.52
N PHE A 47 -11.49 -1.09 4.54
CA PHE A 47 -11.08 -2.49 4.56
C PHE A 47 -10.27 -2.90 5.79
N GLY A 48 -9.76 -1.94 6.57
CA GLY A 48 -8.84 -2.19 7.69
C GLY A 48 -9.44 -2.99 8.84
N GLN A 49 -10.76 -3.04 9.00
CA GLN A 49 -11.40 -3.94 9.97
C GLN A 49 -11.12 -5.43 9.71
N TRP A 50 -10.71 -5.78 8.49
CA TRP A 50 -10.33 -7.14 8.09
C TRP A 50 -8.83 -7.36 8.08
N PHE A 51 -8.03 -6.32 8.36
CA PHE A 51 -6.59 -6.35 8.24
C PHE A 51 -5.95 -6.17 9.60
N ASP A 52 -4.99 -7.04 9.90
CA ASP A 52 -4.06 -6.88 11.01
C ASP A 52 -2.67 -6.57 10.46
N GLU A 53 -1.69 -6.44 11.36
CA GLU A 53 -0.30 -6.20 10.98
C GLU A 53 0.27 -7.33 10.13
N GLN A 54 -0.16 -8.58 10.37
CA GLN A 54 0.26 -9.74 9.59
C GLN A 54 -0.19 -9.63 8.12
N PHE A 55 -1.41 -9.14 7.88
CA PHE A 55 -1.87 -8.82 6.53
C PHE A 55 -0.95 -7.78 5.86
N VAL A 56 -0.56 -6.72 6.58
CA VAL A 56 0.31 -5.67 6.04
C VAL A 56 1.67 -6.25 5.63
N HIS A 57 2.28 -7.09 6.48
CA HIS A 57 3.56 -7.74 6.15
C HIS A 57 3.45 -8.80 5.06
N HIS A 58 2.30 -9.46 4.92
CA HIS A 58 2.07 -10.41 3.84
C HIS A 58 1.92 -9.70 2.48
N GLN A 59 1.10 -8.66 2.45
CA GLN A 59 0.79 -7.90 1.24
C GLN A 59 1.96 -7.02 0.79
N LEU A 60 2.74 -6.51 1.75
CA LEU A 60 3.83 -5.55 1.58
C LEU A 60 3.42 -4.27 0.85
N SER A 61 4.34 -3.31 0.79
CA SER A 61 4.07 -1.96 0.30
C SER A 61 3.53 -1.91 -1.13
N TRP A 62 4.03 -2.77 -2.03
CA TRP A 62 3.58 -2.82 -3.43
C TRP A 62 2.15 -3.36 -3.56
N GLY A 63 1.84 -4.45 -2.85
CA GLY A 63 0.51 -5.02 -2.86
C GLY A 63 -0.53 -4.06 -2.27
N ILE A 64 -0.18 -3.35 -1.19
CA ILE A 64 -1.05 -2.35 -0.59
C ILE A 64 -1.27 -1.17 -1.56
N ALA A 65 -0.20 -0.62 -2.15
CA ALA A 65 -0.31 0.51 -3.07
C ALA A 65 -1.17 0.18 -4.30
N THR A 66 -0.93 -0.98 -4.92
CA THR A 66 -1.69 -1.44 -6.09
C THR A 66 -3.16 -1.71 -5.76
N GLU A 67 -3.44 -2.40 -4.65
CA GLU A 67 -4.82 -2.72 -4.25
C GLU A 67 -5.59 -1.45 -3.83
N ALA A 68 -4.94 -0.53 -3.09
CA ALA A 68 -5.52 0.73 -2.70
C ALA A 68 -5.80 1.63 -3.92
N HIS A 69 -4.88 1.72 -4.87
CA HIS A 69 -5.10 2.44 -6.13
C HIS A 69 -6.33 1.89 -6.86
N PHE A 70 -6.39 0.58 -7.04
CA PHE A 70 -7.50 -0.05 -7.75
C PHE A 70 -8.84 0.16 -7.04
N CYS A 71 -8.92 -0.15 -5.74
CA CYS A 71 -10.18 -0.15 -5.02
C CYS A 71 -10.70 1.26 -4.71
N ILE A 72 -9.80 2.21 -4.44
CA ILE A 72 -10.17 3.55 -3.99
C ILE A 72 -10.13 4.57 -5.13
N HIS A 73 -9.06 4.58 -5.93
CA HIS A 73 -8.91 5.57 -7.00
C HIS A 73 -9.70 5.16 -8.25
N LEU A 74 -9.58 3.90 -8.68
CA LEU A 74 -10.31 3.40 -9.87
C LEU A 74 -11.73 2.91 -9.55
N GLY A 75 -12.08 2.77 -8.26
CA GLY A 75 -13.40 2.33 -7.81
C GLY A 75 -13.68 0.86 -8.09
N GLY A 76 -12.64 0.05 -8.29
CA GLY A 76 -12.77 -1.40 -8.53
C GLY A 76 -13.27 -2.17 -7.31
N SER A 77 -13.89 -3.32 -7.56
CA SER A 77 -14.23 -4.27 -6.49
C SER A 77 -13.02 -5.15 -6.17
N ARG A 78 -12.75 -5.43 -4.89
CA ARG A 78 -11.62 -6.30 -4.49
C ARG A 78 -11.62 -7.67 -5.18
N GLY A 79 -12.80 -8.20 -5.54
CA GLY A 79 -12.92 -9.47 -6.27
C GLY A 79 -12.29 -9.42 -7.67
N ASP A 80 -12.26 -8.25 -8.30
CA ASP A 80 -11.74 -8.04 -9.65
C ASP A 80 -10.25 -7.66 -9.65
N PHE A 81 -9.68 -7.42 -8.46
CA PHE A 81 -8.29 -6.98 -8.32
C PHE A 81 -7.27 -7.94 -8.95
N PRO A 82 -7.36 -9.27 -8.79
CA PRO A 82 -6.41 -10.19 -9.42
C PRO A 82 -6.39 -10.09 -10.95
N GLU A 83 -7.57 -9.98 -11.57
CA GLU A 83 -7.70 -9.86 -13.03
C GLU A 83 -7.14 -8.53 -13.52
N TRP A 84 -7.50 -7.42 -12.85
CA TRP A 84 -6.96 -6.11 -13.17
C TRP A 84 -5.44 -6.07 -13.04
N ARG A 85 -4.90 -6.60 -11.93
CA ARG A 85 -3.45 -6.65 -11.67
C ARG A 85 -2.70 -7.43 -12.75
N MET A 86 -3.29 -8.51 -13.25
CA MET A 86 -2.74 -9.27 -14.37
C MET A 86 -2.74 -8.46 -15.67
N LYS A 87 -3.87 -7.82 -15.99
CA LYS A 87 -4.04 -7.02 -17.21
C LYS A 87 -3.08 -5.84 -17.29
N GLU A 88 -2.85 -5.16 -16.17
CA GLU A 88 -1.93 -4.01 -16.09
C GLU A 88 -0.45 -4.43 -15.92
N GLY A 89 -0.14 -5.73 -15.89
CA GLY A 89 1.23 -6.21 -15.75
C GLY A 89 1.83 -6.04 -14.36
N PHE A 90 1.00 -5.83 -13.32
CA PHE A 90 1.44 -5.61 -11.93
C PHE A 90 1.57 -6.89 -11.11
N LEU A 91 1.65 -8.07 -11.75
CA LEU A 91 1.79 -9.37 -11.07
C LEU A 91 3.01 -9.45 -10.15
N SER A 92 4.05 -8.67 -10.43
CA SER A 92 5.28 -8.61 -9.65
C SER A 92 5.56 -7.19 -9.21
N THR A 93 6.25 -7.05 -8.08
CA THR A 93 6.80 -5.76 -7.66
C THR A 93 7.87 -5.32 -8.65
N PRO A 94 7.81 -4.09 -9.21
CA PRO A 94 8.85 -3.56 -10.09
C PRO A 94 10.23 -3.63 -9.41
N PRO A 95 11.31 -3.91 -10.16
CA PRO A 95 12.66 -4.03 -9.59
C PRO A 95 13.08 -2.80 -8.77
N GLU A 96 12.72 -1.59 -9.21
CA GLU A 96 13.04 -0.34 -8.54
C GLU A 96 12.26 -0.18 -7.23
N ALA A 97 11.00 -0.58 -7.20
CA ALA A 97 10.18 -0.60 -5.98
C ALA A 97 10.72 -1.63 -4.99
N LEU A 98 11.14 -2.80 -5.48
CA LEU A 98 11.75 -3.83 -4.66
C LEU A 98 13.07 -3.34 -4.04
N GLU A 99 13.93 -2.69 -4.82
CA GLU A 99 15.18 -2.13 -4.32
C GLU A 99 14.95 -1.02 -3.28
N TYR A 100 13.95 -0.16 -3.49
CA TYR A 100 13.54 0.83 -2.51
C TYR A 100 13.10 0.17 -1.20
N LEU A 101 12.25 -0.87 -1.28
CA LEU A 101 11.82 -1.63 -0.11
C LEU A 101 13.01 -2.27 0.62
N ARG A 102 13.97 -2.88 -0.10
CA ARG A 102 15.20 -3.45 0.49
C ARG A 102 15.96 -2.41 1.30
N LYS A 103 16.19 -1.24 0.71
CA LYS A 103 17.02 -0.18 1.30
C LYS A 103 16.35 0.49 2.49
N HIS A 104 15.03 0.66 2.44
CA HIS A 104 14.28 1.46 3.40
C HIS A 104 13.60 0.64 4.49
N TYR A 105 13.25 -0.62 4.24
CA TYR A 105 12.61 -1.51 5.20
C TYR A 105 13.56 -2.61 5.69
N TRP A 106 13.95 -3.57 4.84
CA TRP A 106 14.69 -4.77 5.29
C TRP A 106 16.10 -4.51 5.86
N ASN A 107 16.77 -3.44 5.44
CA ASN A 107 18.06 -3.07 6.01
C ASN A 107 17.94 -2.35 7.37
N ARG A 108 16.75 -1.88 7.74
CA ARG A 108 16.49 -1.15 9.00
C ARG A 108 15.84 -2.01 10.07
N THR A 109 15.21 -3.12 9.68
CA THR A 109 14.49 -4.04 10.57
C THR A 109 15.29 -5.32 10.88
N ARG A 110 16.60 -5.32 10.59
CA ARG A 110 17.56 -6.39 10.91
C ARG A 110 18.35 -6.10 12.17
#